data_AF-A0A0S2JF77-F1
#
_entry.id   AF-A0A0S2JF77-F1
#
_cell.length_a   1.000
_cell.length_b   1.000
_cell.length_c   1.000
_cell.angle_alpha   90.00
_cell.angle_beta   90.00
_cell.angle_gamma   90.00
#
_symmetry.space_group_name_H-M   'P 1'
#
loop_
_entity.id
_entity.type
_entity.pdbx_description
1 polymer ?
#
loop_
_entity_poly.entity_id
_entity_poly.type
_entity_poly.pdbx_seq_one_letter_code
_entity_poly.pdbx_strand_id
1 'polypeptide(L)' 'MQVENKFKVGDIVKIKSGGPDMTIQTMPSQRNSYYYCQWFAGKKLEIGHFPEGSLELVAQEVK' A
#
# COMPACT_ATOMS: atom_id res chain seq x y z
N MET A 1 1.12 -1.21 -23.60
CA MET A 1 1.23 -2.30 -22.61
C MET A 1 0.50 -1.80 -21.37
N GLN A 2 -0.59 -2.45 -20.96
CA GLN A 2 -1.21 -2.14 -19.68
C GLN A 2 -0.31 -2.74 -18.60
N VAL A 3 0.32 -1.90 -17.79
CA VAL A 3 1.05 -2.37 -16.60
C VAL A 3 -0.04 -2.67 -15.59
N GLU A 4 -0.34 -3.94 -15.41
CA GLU A 4 -1.34 -4.39 -14.44
C GLU A 4 -0.74 -4.21 -13.05
N ASN A 5 -1.28 -3.26 -12.29
CA ASN A 5 -0.80 -2.95 -10.96
C ASN A 5 -1.11 -4.11 -10.00
N LYS A 6 -0.15 -4.49 -9.16
CA LYS A 6 -0.32 -5.63 -8.24
C LYS A 6 -1.34 -5.39 -7.12
N PHE A 7 -1.53 -4.14 -6.74
CA PHE A 7 -2.45 -3.73 -5.68
C PHE A 7 -3.48 -2.75 -6.23
N LYS A 8 -4.53 -2.46 -5.46
CA LYS A 8 -5.53 -1.43 -5.76
C LYS A 8 -5.81 -0.54 -4.55
N VAL A 9 -6.41 0.63 -4.80
CA VAL A 9 -6.88 1.52 -3.73
C VAL A 9 -7.84 0.76 -2.81
N GLY A 10 -7.61 0.90 -1.50
CA GLY A 10 -8.37 0.20 -0.46
C GLY A 10 -7.77 -1.13 -0.01
N ASP A 11 -6.82 -1.70 -0.75
CA ASP A 11 -6.12 -2.89 -0.29
C ASP A 11 -5.33 -2.59 0.99
N ILE A 12 -5.36 -3.54 1.92
CA ILE A 12 -4.50 -3.53 3.09
C ILE A 12 -3.19 -4.20 2.73
N VAL A 13 -2.09 -3.48 2.89
CA VAL A 13 -0.74 -3.90 2.55
C VAL A 13 0.21 -3.65 3.72
N LYS A 14 1.36 -4.31 3.67
CA LYS A 14 2.43 -4.16 4.65
C LYS A 14 3.78 -4.16 3.96
N ILE A 15 4.79 -3.58 4.60
CA ILE A 15 6.17 -3.68 4.12
C ILE A 15 6.69 -5.08 4.43
N LYS A 16 7.31 -5.74 3.46
CA LYS A 16 7.91 -7.09 3.61
C LYS A 16 8.93 -7.22 4.73
N SER A 17 9.59 -6.11 5.11
CA SER A 17 10.53 -6.07 6.24
C SER A 17 9.83 -6.01 7.61
N GLY A 18 8.50 -5.89 7.63
CA GLY A 18 7.72 -5.58 8.82
C GLY A 18 7.30 -4.11 8.88
N GLY A 19 6.22 -3.83 9.61
CA GLY A 19 5.59 -2.52 9.71
C GLY A 19 4.13 -2.62 10.21
N PRO A 20 3.44 -1.49 10.36
CA PRO A 20 2.00 -1.48 10.56
C PRO A 20 1.27 -1.92 9.28
N ASP A 21 0.02 -2.33 9.43
CA ASP A 21 -0.87 -2.54 8.30
C ASP A 21 -1.27 -1.17 7.76
N MET A 22 -1.17 -1.00 6.44
CA MET A 22 -1.42 0.25 5.74
C MET A 22 -2.44 0.03 4.65
N THR A 23 -3.14 1.08 4.25
CA THR A 23 -4.10 1.04 3.14
C THR A 23 -3.53 1.77 1.94
N ILE A 24 -3.67 1.19 0.74
CA ILE A 24 -3.38 1.91 -0.50
C ILE A 24 -4.36 3.08 -0.65
N GLN A 25 -3.85 4.30 -0.61
CA GLN A 25 -4.59 5.52 -0.85
C GLN A 25 -4.58 5.90 -2.33
N THR A 26 -3.41 5.84 -2.97
CA THR A 26 -3.25 6.27 -4.38
C THR A 26 -2.36 5.30 -5.16
N MET A 27 -2.76 5.03 -6.39
CA MET A 27 -2.04 4.20 -7.34
C MET A 27 -0.81 4.91 -7.93
N PRO A 28 0.24 4.16 -8.32
CA PRO A 28 1.30 4.67 -9.17
C PRO A 28 0.75 5.27 -10.47
N SER A 29 1.45 6.26 -11.01
CA SER A 29 1.15 6.88 -12.30
C SER A 29 2.32 6.72 -13.27
N GLN A 30 2.16 7.09 -14.54
CA GLN A 30 3.24 7.04 -15.52
C GLN A 30 4.48 7.88 -15.12
N ARG A 31 4.32 8.85 -14.22
CA ARG A 31 5.40 9.69 -13.70
C ARG A 31 5.91 9.28 -12.32
N ASN A 32 5.22 8.37 -11.63
CA ASN A 32 5.55 7.97 -10.26
C ASN A 32 5.25 6.48 -10.05
N SER A 33 6.29 5.68 -9.80
CA SER A 33 6.21 4.23 -9.59
C SER A 33 5.90 3.81 -8.14
N TYR A 34 5.67 4.76 -7.23
CA TYR A 34 5.39 4.49 -5.83
C TYR A 34 3.89 4.45 -5.53
N TYR A 35 3.49 3.51 -4.69
CA TYR A 35 2.17 3.47 -4.08
C TYR A 35 2.13 4.41 -2.88
N TYR A 36 1.06 5.19 -2.79
CA TYR A 36 0.80 6.01 -1.62
C TYR A 36 -0.03 5.19 -0.65
N CYS A 37 0.53 4.98 0.54
CA CYS A 37 -0.10 4.22 1.61
C CYS A 37 -0.41 5.17 2.77
N GLN A 38 -1.50 4.91 3.47
CA GLN A 38 -1.86 5.61 4.70
C GLN A 38 -2.15 4.61 5.82
N TRP A 39 -1.82 4.96 7.05
CA TRP A 39 -2.14 4.14 8.22
C TRP A 39 -2.34 5.02 9.46
N PHE A 40 -2.93 4.44 10.49
CA PHE A 40 -3.05 5.10 11.78
C PHE A 40 -1.94 4.64 12.73
N ALA A 41 -1.13 5.59 13.21
CA ALA A 41 -0.22 5.39 14.32
C ALA A 41 -0.86 5.98 15.59
N GLY A 42 -1.67 5.18 16.27
CA GLY A 42 -2.52 5.66 17.36
C GLY A 42 -3.62 6.60 16.83
N LYS A 43 -3.60 7.87 17.25
CA LYS A 43 -4.58 8.89 16.81
C LYS A 43 -4.14 9.71 15.60
N LYS A 44 -2.93 9.48 15.09
CA LYS A 44 -2.37 10.25 13.98
C LYS A 44 -2.48 9.46 12.69
N LEU A 45 -2.97 10.11 11.63
CA LEU A 45 -2.90 9.61 10.27
C LEU A 45 -1.48 9.86 9.74
N GLU A 46 -0.80 8.79 9.36
CA GLU A 46 0.50 8.82 8.70
C GLU A 46 0.34 8.43 7.23
N ILE A 47 1.24 8.95 6.39
CA ILE A 47 1.29 8.69 4.95
C ILE A 47 2.72 8.31 4.59
N GLY A 48 2.89 7.34 3.68
CA GLY A 48 4.17 6.90 3.19
C GLY A 48 4.09 6.45 1.73
N HIS A 49 5.22 6.56 1.02
CA HIS A 49 5.31 6.15 -0.38
C HIS A 49 6.26 4.95 -0.49
N PHE A 50 5.78 3.86 -1.07
CA PHE A 50 6.51 2.61 -1.13
C PHE A 50 6.51 2.03 -2.55
N PRO A 51 7.64 1.50 -3.03
CA PRO A 51 7.69 0.82 -4.31
C PRO A 51 6.89 -0.48 -4.25
N GLU A 52 6.32 -0.91 -5.38
CA GLU A 52 5.50 -2.14 -5.46
C GLU A 52 6.21 -3.35 -4.85
N GLY A 53 7.50 -3.49 -5.13
CA GLY A 53 8.31 -4.63 -4.69
C GLY A 53 8.53 -4.72 -3.19
N SER A 54 8.35 -3.64 -2.43
CA SER A 54 8.48 -3.66 -0.96
C SER A 54 7.20 -4.01 -0.23
N LEU A 55 6.06 -4.01 -0.94
CA LEU A 55 4.75 -4.25 -0.35
C LEU A 55 4.32 -5.71 -0.51
N GLU A 56 3.52 -6.17 0.44
CA GLU A 56 2.78 -7.44 0.39
C GLU A 56 1.33 -7.20 0.80
N LEU A 57 0.41 -7.95 0.17
CA LEU A 57 -1.01 -7.87 0.48
C LEU A 57 -1.25 -8.58 1.82
N VAL A 58 -1.90 -7.88 2.75
CA VAL A 58 -2.38 -8.50 3.99
C VAL A 58 -3.73 -9.13 3.64
N ALA A 59 -3.77 -10.46 3.54
CA ALA A 59 -5.00 -11.18 3.26
C ALA A 59 -6.06 -10.79 4.30
N GLN A 60 -7.18 -10.21 3.85
CA GLN A 60 -8.35 -10.11 4.70
C GLN A 60 -8.88 -11.53 4.87
N GLU A 61 -8.55 -12.17 5.99
CA GLU A 61 -9.36 -13.31 6.44
C GLU A 61 -10.78 -12.77 6.65
N VAL A 62 -11.65 -13.09 5.71
CA VAL A 62 -13.10 -12.92 5.86
C VAL A 62 -13.50 -13.82 7.02
N LYS A 63 -13.63 -13.24 8.21
CA LYS A 63 -14.31 -13.87 9.33
C LYS A 63 -15.81 -13.85 9.14
#